data_AF-A0A2J6SXB8-F1
#
_entry.id   AF-A0A2J6SXB8-F1
#
_cell.length_a   1.000
_cell.length_b   1.000
_cell.length_c   1.000
_cell.angle_alpha   90.00
_cell.angle_beta   90.00
_cell.angle_gamma   90.00
#
_symmetry.space_group_name_H-M   'P 1'
#
loop_
_entity.id
_entity.type
_entity.pdbx_description
1 polymer ?
#
loop_
_entity_poly.entity_id
_entity_poly.type
_entity_poly.pdbx_seq_one_letter_code
_entity_poly.pdbx_strand_id
1 'polypeptide(L)'
;MCGTANPCITLCAVLVGGIDGLENKLPLVAGDCQREVADLSAEERRGLRVTTKPHISIDESLREFQSDGALVRGLETPLVSAYVSIMEE
;
A
#
# COMPACT_ATOMS: atom_id res chain seq x y z
N MET A 1 -7.68 4.67 4.79
CA MET A 1 -8.37 3.65 5.61
C MET A 1 -9.86 3.91 5.54
N CYS A 2 -10.69 2.88 5.38
CA CYS A 2 -12.14 2.99 5.34
C CYS A 2 -12.78 2.22 6.51
N GLY A 3 -14.04 2.53 6.84
CA GLY A 3 -14.76 1.88 7.94
C GLY A 3 -15.08 0.40 7.74
N THR A 4 -14.80 -0.15 6.55
CA THR A 4 -15.01 -1.57 6.24
C THR A 4 -13.76 -2.42 6.48
N ALA A 5 -12.60 -1.80 6.71
CA ALA A 5 -11.34 -2.51 6.94
C ALA A 5 -11.25 -3.01 8.40
N ASN A 6 -10.67 -4.19 8.61
CA ASN A 6 -10.34 -4.67 9.95
C ASN A 6 -9.26 -3.75 10.56
N PRO A 7 -9.55 -3.05 11.69
CA PRO A 7 -8.64 -2.05 12.23
C PRO A 7 -7.30 -2.64 12.71
N CYS A 8 -7.30 -3.87 13.23
CA CYS A 8 -6.09 -4.53 13.69
C CYS A 8 -5.18 -4.89 12.52
N ILE A 9 -5.73 -5.54 11.48
CA ILE A 9 -4.96 -5.91 10.28
C ILE A 9 -4.43 -4.65 9.58
N THR A 10 -5.26 -3.60 9.52
CA THR A 10 -4.88 -2.32 8.92
C THR A 10 -3.68 -1.70 9.66
N LEU A 11 -3.74 -1.64 11.00
CA LEU A 11 -2.65 -1.07 11.79
C LEU A 11 -1.37 -1.91 11.68
N CYS A 12 -1.47 -3.24 11.71
CA CYS A 12 -0.33 -4.11 11.51
C CYS A 12 0.33 -3.89 10.15
N ALA A 13 -0.45 -3.82 9.06
CA ALA A 13 0.09 -3.59 7.72
C ALA A 13 0.79 -2.24 7.59
N VAL A 14 0.21 -1.17 8.18
CA VAL A 14 0.84 0.17 8.20
C VAL A 14 2.15 0.14 8.97
N LEU A 15 2.19 -0.53 10.13
CA LEU A 15 3.40 -0.63 10.94
C LEU A 15 4.49 -1.46 10.24
N VAL A 16 4.13 -2.59 9.64
CA VAL A 16 5.07 -3.43 8.88
C VAL A 16 5.69 -2.64 7.74
N GLY A 17 4.89 -1.91 6.95
CA GLY A 17 5.41 -1.05 5.88
C GLY A 17 6.32 0.08 6.40
N GLY A 18 6.00 0.67 7.55
CA GLY A 18 6.83 1.67 8.20
C GLY A 18 8.17 1.12 8.70
N ILE A 19 8.15 -0.06 9.33
CA ILE A 19 9.35 -0.76 9.82
C ILE A 19 10.24 -1.16 8.64
N ASP A 20 9.66 -1.73 7.57
CA ASP A 20 10.41 -2.10 6.37
C ASP A 20 11.10 -0.87 5.74
N GLY A 21 10.41 0.27 5.69
CA GLY A 21 10.99 1.54 5.24
C GLY A 21 12.17 2.01 6.09
N LEU A 22 12.11 1.84 7.41
CA LEU A 22 13.19 2.20 8.34
C LEU A 22 14.39 1.24 8.21
N GLU A 23 14.15 -0.07 8.22
CA GLU A 23 15.19 -1.09 8.15
C GLU A 23 15.98 -1.01 6.82
N ASN A 24 15.26 -0.82 5.72
CA ASN A 24 15.84 -0.71 4.38
C ASN A 24 16.26 0.72 4.01
N LYS A 25 16.03 1.71 4.88
CA LYS A 25 16.32 3.14 4.65
C LYS A 25 15.72 3.64 3.33
N LEU A 26 14.47 3.27 3.05
CA LEU A 26 13.82 3.63 1.81
C LEU A 26 13.64 5.16 1.73
N PRO A 27 14.11 5.81 0.64
CA PRO A 27 14.00 7.25 0.51
C PRO A 27 12.56 7.67 0.24
N LEU A 28 12.12 8.77 0.86
CA LEU A 28 10.89 9.45 0.47
C LEU A 28 11.14 10.21 -0.84
N VAL A 29 10.74 9.59 -1.95
CA VAL A 29 11.00 10.13 -3.30
C VAL A 29 9.93 11.08 -3.79
N ALA A 30 8.70 10.99 -3.28
CA ALA A 30 7.62 11.87 -3.68
C ALA A 30 7.92 13.31 -3.23
N GLY A 31 7.77 14.25 -4.15
CA GLY A 31 7.93 15.67 -3.88
C GLY A 31 6.77 16.23 -3.08
N ASP A 32 6.94 17.45 -2.60
CA ASP A 32 5.91 18.18 -1.84
C ASP A 32 4.71 18.54 -2.74
N CYS A 33 3.55 17.92 -2.46
CA CYS A 33 2.34 18.10 -3.23
C CYS A 33 1.46 19.20 -2.61
N GLN A 34 1.73 20.45 -2.99
CA GLN A 34 1.05 21.64 -2.44
C GLN A 34 -0.36 21.90 -3.01
N ARG A 35 -0.80 21.08 -3.96
CA ARG A 35 -2.13 21.15 -4.59
C ARG A 35 -2.75 19.75 -4.64
N GLU A 36 -4.07 19.69 -4.79
CA GLU A 36 -4.77 18.42 -4.96
C GLU A 36 -4.19 17.63 -6.14
N VAL A 37 -3.78 16.38 -5.89
CA VAL A 37 -3.17 15.50 -6.91
C VAL A 37 -4.11 15.30 -8.10
N ALA A 38 -5.43 15.31 -7.84
CA ALA A 38 -6.46 15.16 -8.86
C ALA A 38 -6.40 16.25 -9.93
N ASP A 39 -6.01 17.47 -9.55
CA ASP A 39 -5.98 18.66 -10.43
C ASP A 39 -4.65 18.79 -11.19
N LEU A 40 -3.62 18.05 -10.79
CA LEU A 40 -2.34 18.05 -11.47
C LEU A 40 -2.42 17.34 -12.82
N SER A 41 -1.82 17.95 -13.84
CA SER A 41 -1.57 17.28 -15.12
C SER A 41 -0.64 16.08 -14.94
N ALA A 42 -0.63 15.18 -15.92
CA ALA A 42 0.26 14.02 -15.89
C ALA A 42 1.75 14.41 -15.83
N GLU A 43 2.12 15.56 -16.41
CA GLU A 43 3.49 16.06 -16.40
C GLU A 43 3.89 16.63 -15.04
N GLU A 44 3.02 17.39 -14.41
CA GLU A 44 3.22 17.88 -13.04
C GLU A 44 3.34 16.73 -12.04
N ARG A 45 2.48 15.70 -12.17
CA ARG A 45 2.56 14.48 -11.34
C ARG A 45 3.89 13.75 -11.51
N ARG A 46 4.39 13.61 -12.75
CA ARG A 46 5.72 13.03 -13.02
C ARG A 46 6.83 13.86 -12.39
N GLY A 47 6.75 15.20 -12.48
CA GLY A 47 7.70 16.12 -11.85
C GLY A 47 7.79 15.94 -10.34
N LEU A 48 6.67 15.62 -9.68
CA LEU A 48 6.59 15.32 -8.25
C LEU A 48 6.85 13.84 -7.90
N ARG A 49 7.11 12.98 -8.89
CA ARG A 49 7.24 11.52 -8.72
C ARG A 49 6.00 10.87 -8.10
N VAL A 50 4.81 11.46 -8.29
CA VAL A 50 3.51 10.92 -7.87
C VAL A 50 2.88 10.21 -9.06
N THR A 51 3.48 9.08 -9.44
CA THR A 51 3.07 8.33 -10.64
C THR A 51 2.25 7.08 -10.33
N THR A 52 2.42 6.52 -9.13
CA THR A 52 1.72 5.32 -8.70
C THR A 52 0.30 5.68 -8.27
N LYS A 53 -0.69 5.01 -8.86
CA LYS A 53 -2.09 5.12 -8.44
C LYS A 53 -2.43 3.95 -7.52
N PRO A 54 -3.35 4.13 -6.56
CA PRO A 54 -3.98 3.01 -5.89
C PRO A 54 -4.61 2.06 -6.91
N HIS A 55 -4.63 0.77 -6.57
CA HIS A 55 -5.30 -0.26 -7.36
C HIS A 55 -6.78 0.06 -7.55
N ILE A 56 -7.33 -0.31 -8.70
CA ILE A 56 -8.70 0.04 -9.09
C ILE A 56 -9.68 -1.02 -8.58
N SER A 57 -9.21 -2.26 -8.36
CA SER A 57 -10.03 -3.36 -7.86
C SER A 57 -9.46 -4.02 -6.60
N ILE A 58 -10.34 -4.73 -5.90
CA ILE A 58 -9.96 -5.57 -4.77
C ILE A 58 -9.02 -6.68 -5.24
N ASP A 59 -9.33 -7.38 -6.33
CA ASP A 59 -8.48 -8.45 -6.88
C ASP A 59 -7.05 -7.99 -7.18
N GLU A 60 -6.90 -6.79 -7.74
CA GLU A 60 -5.58 -6.21 -8.00
C GLU A 60 -4.84 -5.94 -6.68
N SER A 61 -5.55 -5.38 -5.69
CA SER A 61 -4.99 -5.14 -4.35
C SER A 61 -4.59 -6.44 -3.63
N LEU A 62 -5.38 -7.51 -3.76
CA LEU A 62 -5.11 -8.81 -3.13
C LEU A 62 -3.92 -9.50 -3.77
N ARG A 63 -3.78 -9.44 -5.10
CA ARG A 63 -2.59 -9.96 -5.80
C ARG A 63 -1.31 -9.26 -5.37
N GLU A 64 -1.33 -7.94 -5.27
CA GLU A 64 -0.19 -7.15 -4.83
C GLU A 64 0.10 -7.37 -3.34
N PHE A 65 -0.93 -7.54 -2.51
CA PHE A 65 -0.76 -7.89 -1.11
C PHE A 65 -0.08 -9.25 -0.90
N GLN A 66 -0.42 -10.26 -1.73
CA GLN A 66 0.22 -11.58 -1.69
C GLN A 66 1.65 -11.58 -2.24
N SER A 67 1.97 -10.68 -3.17
CA SER A 67 3.31 -10.59 -3.78
C SER A 67 4.27 -9.69 -2.99
N ASP A 68 3.76 -8.85 -2.08
CA ASP A 68 4.58 -7.97 -1.24
C ASP A 68 5.34 -8.77 -0.18
N GLY A 69 6.64 -8.96 -0.42
CA GLY A 69 7.50 -9.72 0.48
C GLY A 69 7.64 -9.13 1.88
N ALA A 70 7.54 -7.80 2.05
CA ALA A 70 7.64 -7.18 3.37
C ALA A 70 6.38 -7.45 4.19
N LEU A 71 5.20 -7.30 3.58
CA LEU A 71 3.92 -7.60 4.21
C LEU A 71 3.78 -9.10 4.51
N VAL A 72 4.14 -9.99 3.59
CA VAL A 72 4.12 -11.44 3.82
C VAL A 72 5.05 -11.85 4.95
N ARG A 73 6.24 -11.25 5.06
CA ARG A 73 7.16 -11.51 6.17
C ARG A 73 6.63 -10.97 7.50
N GLY A 74 6.09 -9.75 7.52
CA GLY A 74 5.67 -9.08 8.74
C GLY A 74 4.31 -9.55 9.30
N LEU A 75 3.39 -10.00 8.43
CA LEU A 75 2.08 -10.52 8.82
C LEU A 75 2.03 -12.05 8.85
N GLU A 76 3.07 -12.71 8.33
CA GLU A 76 3.19 -14.15 8.12
C GLU A 76 2.24 -14.71 7.05
N THR A 77 2.74 -15.71 6.31
CA THR A 77 2.00 -16.37 5.22
C THR A 77 0.63 -16.90 5.62
N PRO A 78 0.41 -17.53 6.80
CA PRO A 78 -0.91 -18.04 7.16
C PRO A 78 -1.99 -16.95 7.24
N LEU A 79 -1.65 -15.79 7.81
CA LEU A 79 -2.60 -14.68 7.93
C LEU A 79 -2.91 -14.06 6.57
N VAL A 80 -1.88 -13.80 5.75
CA VAL A 80 -2.05 -13.23 4.41
C VAL A 80 -2.89 -14.14 3.53
N SER A 81 -2.59 -15.44 3.52
CA SER A 81 -3.34 -16.42 2.74
C SER A 81 -4.80 -16.50 3.19
N ALA A 82 -5.07 -16.58 4.49
CA ALA A 82 -6.43 -16.65 5.01
C ALA A 82 -7.23 -15.37 4.71
N TYR A 83 -6.61 -14.21 4.84
CA TYR A 83 -7.26 -12.93 4.54
C TYR A 83 -7.66 -12.84 3.07
N VAL A 84 -6.77 -13.23 2.16
CA VAL A 84 -7.07 -13.19 0.72
C VAL A 84 -8.18 -14.15 0.36
N SER A 85 -8.15 -15.39 0.86
CA SER A 85 -9.21 -16.37 0.61
C SER A 85 -10.59 -15.87 1.05
N ILE A 86 -10.69 -15.15 2.18
CA ILE A 86 -11.97 -14.59 2.66
C ILE A 86 -12.45 -13.43 1.79
N MET A 87 -11.54 -12.64 1.23
CA MET A 87 -11.88 -11.44 0.45
C MET A 87 -12.14 -11.72 -1.03
N GLU A 88 -11.78 -12.92 -1.51
CA GLU A 88 -12.09 -13.41 -2.86
C GLU A 88 -13.47 -14.11 -2.96
N GLU A 89 -14.09 -14.44 -1.82
CA GLU A 89 -15.46 -14.99 -1.72
C GLU A 89 -16.55 -13.90 -1.78
#